data_AF-A0A7U6KT00-F1
#
_entry.id   AF-A0A7U6KT00-F1
#
_cell.length_a   1.000
_cell.length_b   1.000
_cell.length_c   1.000
_cell.angle_alpha   90.00
_cell.angle_beta   90.00
_cell.angle_gamma   90.00
#
_symmetry.space_group_name_H-M   'P 1'
#
loop_
_entity.id
_entity.type
_entity.pdbx_description
1 polymer ?
#
loop_
_entity_poly.entity_id
_entity_poly.type
_entity_poly.pdbx_seq_one_letter_code
_entity_poly.pdbx_strand_id
1 'polypeptide(L)'
;MEEGYYRVDKYIDTFKGKNYGLIPVKTSGTQLNNRFKNSEKWELIKEKRNIDERNDNQCDIDRGSNLTYQNIETKNIVKVTQERSRSGKTLHWSFCYFFEGKADF
;
A
#
# COMPACT_ATOMS: atom_id res chain seq x y z
N MET A 1 -20.54 -12.25 -2.00
CA MET A 1 -20.80 -10.93 -1.40
C MET A 1 -19.73 -10.00 -1.93
N GLU A 2 -20.07 -9.16 -2.91
CA GLU A 2 -19.20 -8.06 -3.30
C GLU A 2 -19.23 -7.07 -2.14
N GLU A 3 -18.14 -7.00 -1.37
CA GLU A 3 -17.99 -5.95 -0.38
C GLU A 3 -17.92 -4.61 -1.12
N GLY A 4 -19.03 -3.87 -1.12
CA GLY A 4 -19.11 -2.56 -1.74
C GLY A 4 -18.21 -1.58 -0.99
N TYR A 5 -17.14 -1.13 -1.64
CA TYR A 5 -16.35 -0.01 -1.14
C TYR A 5 -17.11 1.29 -1.37
N TYR A 6 -17.11 2.20 -0.40
CA TYR A 6 -17.68 3.53 -0.58
C TYR A 6 -16.80 4.40 -1.47
N ARG A 7 -15.48 4.16 -1.45
CA ARG A 7 -14.50 4.92 -2.21
C ARG A 7 -13.24 4.10 -2.46
N VAL A 8 -12.62 4.29 -3.62
CA VAL A 8 -11.30 3.74 -3.94
C VAL A 8 -10.40 4.86 -4.46
N ASP A 9 -9.40 5.23 -3.67
CA ASP A 9 -8.39 6.20 -4.09
C ASP A 9 -7.20 5.45 -4.70
N LYS A 10 -6.84 5.78 -5.94
CA LYS A 10 -5.74 5.13 -6.67
C LYS A 10 -4.57 6.08 -6.86
N TYR A 11 -3.37 5.58 -6.61
CA TYR A 11 -2.13 6.34 -6.80
C TYR A 11 -1.11 5.51 -7.55
N ILE A 12 -0.28 6.19 -8.34
CA ILE A 12 0.86 5.60 -9.01
C ILE A 12 2.09 6.35 -8.53
N ASP A 13 2.94 5.63 -7.81
CA ASP A 13 4.24 6.13 -7.39
C ASP A 13 5.29 5.68 -8.40
N THR A 14 6.21 6.59 -8.71
CA THR A 14 7.25 6.37 -9.70
C THR A 14 8.60 6.71 -9.11
N PHE A 15 9.58 5.86 -9.40
CA PHE A 15 10.96 5.95 -8.96
C PHE A 15 11.87 5.89 -10.20
N LYS A 16 12.98 6.64 -10.17
CA LYS A 16 14.02 6.62 -11.20
C LYS A 16 15.32 6.03 -10.65
N GLY A 17 16.25 5.69 -11.54
CA GLY A 17 17.57 5.17 -11.17
C GLY A 17 17.89 3.80 -11.75
N LYS A 18 19.07 3.28 -11.41
CA LYS A 18 19.64 1.99 -11.86
C LYS A 18 20.30 1.28 -10.68
N ASN A 19 20.42 -0.05 -10.80
CA ASN A 19 21.12 -0.94 -9.88
C ASN A 19 20.66 -0.82 -8.42
N TYR A 20 21.30 0.04 -7.63
CA TYR A 20 21.16 0.10 -6.16
C TYR A 20 20.48 1.36 -5.64
N GLY A 21 20.10 2.31 -6.51
CA GLY A 21 19.48 3.57 -6.10
C GLY A 21 18.16 3.81 -6.80
N LEU A 22 17.05 3.58 -6.10
CA LEU A 22 15.73 4.09 -6.50
C LEU A 22 15.53 5.47 -5.88
N ILE A 23 15.40 6.49 -6.72
CA ILE A 23 15.15 7.87 -6.34
C ILE A 23 13.66 8.16 -6.55
N PRO A 24 12.92 8.63 -5.53
CA PRO A 24 11.51 8.94 -5.68
C PRO A 24 11.31 10.09 -6.68
N VAL A 25 10.32 9.95 -7.56
CA VAL A 25 9.85 11.01 -8.48
C VAL A 25 8.47 11.47 -8.08
N LYS A 26 7.56 10.53 -7.80
CA LYS A 26 6.20 10.78 -7.30
C LYS A 26 5.86 9.69 -6.29
N THR A 27 5.42 10.08 -5.09
CA THR A 27 5.24 9.15 -3.96
C THR A 27 3.94 9.41 -3.20
N SER A 28 2.90 9.91 -3.85
CA SER A 28 1.62 10.24 -3.20
C SER A 28 0.99 9.05 -2.48
N GLY A 29 1.04 7.85 -3.07
CA GLY A 29 0.53 6.63 -2.43
C GLY A 29 1.35 6.23 -1.22
N THR A 30 2.69 6.25 -1.35
CA THR A 30 3.62 5.99 -0.26
C THR A 30 3.44 6.98 0.89
N GLN A 31 3.29 8.27 0.59
CA GLN A 31 3.04 9.32 1.58
C GLN A 31 1.73 9.07 2.32
N LEU A 32 0.65 8.74 1.61
CA LEU A 32 -0.64 8.42 2.24
C LEU A 32 -0.55 7.17 3.13
N ASN A 33 0.12 6.12 2.66
CA ASN A 33 0.35 4.92 3.46
C ASN A 33 1.18 5.23 4.72
N ASN A 34 2.19 6.10 4.60
CA ASN A 34 2.97 6.55 5.76
C ASN A 34 2.13 7.33 6.76
N ARG A 35 1.14 8.12 6.31
CA ARG A 35 0.19 8.77 7.23
C ARG A 35 -0.64 7.75 8.01
N PHE A 36 -1.09 6.67 7.37
CA PHE A 36 -1.76 5.58 8.11
C PHE A 36 -0.83 4.91 9.11
N LYS A 37 0.42 4.60 8.72
CA LYS A 37 1.40 3.95 9.61
C LYS A 37 1.79 4.79 10.82
N ASN A 38 1.88 6.10 10.65
CA ASN A 38 2.35 7.03 11.68
C ASN A 38 1.19 7.68 12.45
N SER A 39 -0.05 7.38 12.10
CA SER A 39 -1.23 7.97 12.73
C SER A 39 -1.52 7.27 14.06
N GLU A 40 -1.81 8.05 15.10
CA GLU A 40 -2.27 7.52 16.39
C GLU A 40 -3.70 6.96 16.32
N LYS A 41 -4.48 7.38 15.31
CA LYS A 41 -5.88 6.97 15.12
C LYS A 41 -6.06 5.65 14.36
N TRP A 42 -5.02 5.15 13.69
CA TRP A 42 -5.11 4.02 12.76
C TRP A 42 -4.09 2.94 13.12
N GLU A 43 -4.58 1.71 13.29
CA GLU A 43 -3.76 0.55 13.57
C GLU A 43 -3.71 -0.39 12.36
N LEU A 44 -2.54 -0.98 12.11
CA LEU A 44 -2.37 -2.01 11.09
C LEU A 44 -2.79 -3.36 11.69
N ILE A 45 -3.96 -3.86 11.31
CA ILE A 45 -4.52 -5.12 11.83
C ILE A 45 -4.16 -6.34 10.97
N LYS A 46 -3.74 -6.13 9.71
CA LYS A 46 -3.34 -7.21 8.81
C LYS A 46 -2.32 -6.74 7.79
N GLU A 47 -1.26 -7.52 7.62
CA GLU A 47 -0.28 -7.37 6.54
C GLU A 47 -0.10 -8.71 5.83
N LYS A 48 -0.15 -8.69 4.49
CA LYS A 48 0.25 -9.82 3.64
C LYS A 48 1.22 -9.31 2.60
N ARG A 49 2.47 -9.75 2.67
CA ARG A 49 3.46 -9.48 1.63
C ARG A 49 3.30 -10.47 0.48
N ASN A 50 3.43 -9.98 -0.74
CA ASN A 50 3.41 -10.80 -1.94
C ASN A 50 4.86 -10.95 -2.41
N ILE A 51 5.50 -12.04 -1.98
CA ILE A 51 6.90 -12.34 -2.33
C ILE A 51 6.89 -13.56 -3.25
N ASP A 52 7.56 -13.42 -4.39
CA ASP A 52 7.81 -14.48 -5.37
C ASP A 52 9.18 -15.09 -5.00
N GLU A 53 9.11 -16.17 -4.19
CA GLU A 53 10.27 -16.90 -3.68
C GLU A 53 10.92 -17.68 -4.83
N ARG A 54 12.20 -17.40 -5.07
CA ARG A 54 12.91 -17.96 -6.23
C ARG A 54 13.56 -19.31 -5.96
N ASN A 55 13.89 -19.59 -4.69
CA ASN A 55 14.42 -20.88 -4.21
C ASN A 55 15.63 -21.43 -5.01
N ASP A 56 16.33 -20.57 -5.76
CA ASP A 56 17.41 -20.94 -6.69
C ASP A 56 18.63 -19.99 -6.59
N ASN A 57 19.08 -19.66 -5.38
CA ASN A 57 20.16 -18.70 -5.08
C ASN A 57 19.94 -17.27 -5.66
N GLN A 58 18.84 -17.02 -6.35
CA GLN A 58 18.43 -15.69 -6.78
C GLN A 58 17.68 -14.98 -5.65
N CYS A 59 17.72 -13.65 -5.66
CA CYS A 59 16.96 -12.86 -4.70
C CYS A 59 15.45 -12.98 -4.96
N ASP A 60 14.68 -13.12 -3.88
CA ASP A 60 13.22 -13.11 -3.94
C ASP A 60 12.70 -11.78 -4.50
N ILE A 61 11.57 -11.86 -5.21
CA ILE A 61 10.98 -10.68 -5.86
C ILE A 61 9.79 -10.18 -5.04
N ASP A 62 9.93 -9.00 -4.43
CA ASP A 62 8.85 -8.27 -3.79
C ASP A 62 7.86 -7.74 -4.85
N ARG A 63 6.64 -8.30 -4.86
CA ARG A 63 5.52 -7.91 -5.74
C ARG A 63 4.58 -6.90 -5.10
N GLY A 64 4.87 -6.44 -3.88
CA GLY A 64 4.07 -5.51 -3.11
C GLY A 64 3.38 -6.18 -1.93
N SER A 65 2.30 -5.57 -1.45
CA SER A 65 1.65 -5.97 -0.20
C SER A 65 0.16 -5.63 -0.17
N ASN A 66 -0.57 -6.36 0.64
CA ASN A 66 -1.93 -6.02 1.03
C ASN A 66 -1.94 -5.69 2.52
N LEU A 67 -2.43 -4.50 2.86
CA LEU A 67 -2.50 -3.98 4.21
C LEU A 67 -3.96 -3.76 4.58
N THR A 68 -4.31 -3.91 5.85
CA THR A 68 -5.63 -3.52 6.37
C THR A 68 -5.42 -2.68 7.60
N TYR A 69 -5.87 -1.43 7.52
CA TYR A 69 -5.88 -0.49 8.63
C TYR A 69 -7.27 -0.43 9.24
N GLN A 70 -7.34 -0.35 10.56
CA GLN A 70 -8.56 -0.09 11.30
C GLN A 70 -8.39 1.17 12.14
N ASN A 71 -9.40 2.03 12.15
CA ASN A 71 -9.42 3.18 13.05
C ASN A 71 -9.76 2.72 14.47
N ILE A 72 -9.00 3.16 15.47
CA ILE A 72 -9.08 2.65 16.83
C ILE A 72 -10.44 2.98 17.48
N GLU A 73 -10.95 4.19 17.23
CA GLU A 73 -12.19 4.71 17.81
C GLU A 73 -13.43 4.28 17.04
N THR A 74 -13.45 4.55 15.72
CA THR A 74 -14.64 4.35 14.88
C THR A 74 -14.77 2.94 14.33
N LYS A 75 -13.72 2.11 14.44
CA LYS A 75 -13.60 0.78 13.82
C LYS A 75 -13.69 0.77 12.29
N ASN A 76 -13.63 1.94 11.65
CA ASN A 76 -13.58 2.10 10.21
C ASN A 76 -12.40 1.35 9.59
N ILE A 77 -12.61 0.76 8.42
CA ILE A 77 -11.62 -0.10 7.76
C ILE A 77 -11.14 0.53 6.45
N VAL A 78 -9.83 0.47 6.23
CA VAL A 78 -9.19 0.75 4.94
C VAL A 78 -8.37 -0.45 4.51
N LYS A 79 -8.69 -1.05 3.37
CA LYS A 79 -7.84 -2.06 2.73
C LYS A 79 -6.95 -1.37 1.71
N VAL A 80 -5.65 -1.60 1.81
CA VAL A 80 -4.65 -1.01 0.91
C VAL A 80 -4.01 -2.13 0.12
N THR A 81 -4.02 -2.02 -1.20
CA THR A 81 -3.26 -2.90 -2.08
C THR A 81 -2.13 -2.11 -2.71
N GLN A 82 -0.93 -2.67 -2.61
CA GLN A 82 0.30 -2.18 -3.22
C GLN A 82 0.79 -3.24 -4.20
N GLU A 83 0.97 -2.86 -5.46
CA GLU A 83 1.55 -3.73 -6.47
C GLU A 83 2.83 -3.11 -7.04
N ARG A 84 3.89 -3.92 -7.10
CA ARG A 84 5.18 -3.49 -7.64
C ARG A 84 5.36 -3.99 -9.07
N SER A 85 5.66 -3.07 -9.96
CA SER A 85 6.07 -3.39 -11.34
C SER A 85 7.33 -4.27 -11.36
N ARG A 86 7.51 -5.05 -12.44
CA ARG A 86 8.67 -5.95 -12.60
C ARG A 86 10.01 -5.22 -12.55
N SER A 87 10.06 -3.95 -12.97
CA SER A 87 11.28 -3.14 -12.92
C SER A 87 11.58 -2.57 -11.54
N GLY A 88 10.66 -2.71 -10.58
CA GLY A 88 10.73 -2.10 -9.25
C GLY A 88 10.51 -0.58 -9.24
N LYS A 89 10.33 0.05 -10.42
CA LYS A 89 10.30 1.52 -10.57
C LYS A 89 8.93 2.14 -10.40
N THR A 90 7.88 1.34 -10.48
CA THR A 90 6.51 1.79 -10.32
C THR A 90 5.82 0.98 -9.23
N LEU A 91 5.11 1.69 -8.34
CA LEU A 91 4.22 1.13 -7.33
C LEU A 91 2.81 1.63 -7.60
N HIS A 92 1.88 0.70 -7.77
CA HIS A 92 0.46 0.99 -7.88
C HIS A 92 -0.18 0.81 -6.52
N TRP A 93 -0.89 1.82 -6.06
CA TRP A 93 -1.61 1.81 -4.80
C TRP A 93 -3.11 1.91 -5.04
N SER A 94 -3.88 1.16 -4.27
CA SER A 94 -5.33 1.29 -4.17
C SER A 94 -5.72 1.32 -2.70
N PHE A 95 -6.39 2.39 -2.28
CA PHE A 95 -6.91 2.56 -0.92
C PHE A 95 -8.43 2.42 -0.99
N CYS A 96 -8.93 1.28 -0.51
CA CYS A 96 -10.35 0.94 -0.51
C CYS A 96 -10.96 1.26 0.86
N TYR A 97 -11.89 2.21 0.90
CA TYR A 97 -12.53 2.70 2.11
C TYR A 97 -13.88 2.03 2.32
N PHE A 98 -14.08 1.48 3.52
CA PHE A 98 -15.29 0.77 3.94
C PHE A 98 -16.23 1.63 4.80
N PHE A 99 -16.13 2.95 4.65
CA PHE A 99 -16.93 3.92 5.39
C PHE A 99 -17.14 5.17 4.54
N GLU A 100 -18.17 5.95 4.89
CA GLU A 100 -18.46 7.23 4.27
C GLU A 100 -17.57 8.34 4.83
N GLY A 101 -17.17 9.29 3.98
CA GLY A 101 -16.35 10.44 4.36
C GLY A 101 -14.85 10.28 4.09
N LYS A 102 -14.04 11.09 4.78
CA LYS A 102 -12.58 11.14 4.60
C LYS A 102 -11.89 10.47 5.78
N ALA A 103 -10.78 9.78 5.52
CA ALA A 103 -9.90 9.34 6.59
C ALA A 103 -9.27 10.57 7.26
N ASP A 104 -9.43 10.65 8.57
CA ASP A 104 -8.76 11.62 9.42
C ASP A 104 -7.49 10.98 10.03
N PHE A 105 -6.43 11.75 10.19
CA PHE A 105 -5.11 11.27 10.58
C PHE A 105 -4.60 11.96 11.85
#